data_AF-A0A6B9T9I8-F1
#
_entry.id   AF-A0A6B9T9I8-F1
#
_cell.length_a   1.000
_cell.length_b   1.000
_cell.length_c   1.000
_cell.angle_alpha   90.00
_cell.angle_beta   90.00
_cell.angle_gamma   90.00
#
_symmetry.space_group_name_H-M   'P 1'
#
loop_
_entity.id
_entity.type
_entity.pdbx_description
1 polymer ?
#
loop_
_entity_poly.entity_id
_entity_poly.type
_entity_poly.pdbx_seq_one_letter_code
_entity_poly.pdbx_strand_id
1 'polypeptide(L)'
;MEVTIEKFNPWKDSLISGIFLVLLGIIMMVLQGESLDIILIIAGILCLIMGIFTLYGGLKSKFTPTLVMGAILLVLGVALIILTELLEDLLMAILALGLIVVGIVTLFGLGGGFAVARGSKVVSVVVGVLMIIVGIYALLNLDGTADVVMLVIGAIVFISGLLQLFEFYQLKKVS
;
A
#
# COMPACT_ATOMS: atom_id res chain seq x y z
N MET A 1 20.24 -31.29 19.50
CA MET A 1 19.24 -30.51 18.74
C MET A 1 19.79 -30.39 17.34
N GLU A 2 19.32 -31.24 16.43
CA GLU A 2 19.58 -31.03 15.00
C GLU A 2 18.85 -29.76 14.61
N VAL A 3 19.62 -28.72 14.31
CA VAL A 3 19.07 -27.52 13.69
C VAL A 3 18.78 -27.94 12.26
N THR A 4 17.54 -28.34 11.99
CA THR A 4 17.05 -28.45 10.61
C THR A 4 17.03 -27.04 10.05
N ILE A 5 18.13 -26.64 9.44
CA ILE A 5 18.16 -25.48 8.55
C ILE A 5 17.16 -25.85 7.46
N GLU A 6 15.95 -25.29 7.50
CA GLU A 6 15.04 -25.37 6.38
C GLU A 6 15.82 -24.89 5.17
N LYS A 7 16.03 -25.80 4.21
CA LYS A 7 16.77 -25.51 3.00
C LYS A 7 15.95 -24.47 2.24
N PHE A 8 16.29 -23.20 2.45
CA PHE A 8 15.74 -22.04 1.75
C PHE A 8 15.73 -22.40 0.27
N ASN A 9 14.55 -22.61 -0.29
CA ASN A 9 14.40 -23.09 -1.65
C ASN A 9 13.86 -21.91 -2.45
N PRO A 10 14.73 -21.00 -2.92
CA PRO A 10 14.33 -19.70 -3.50
C PRO A 10 13.31 -19.86 -4.64
N TRP A 11 13.37 -21.01 -5.32
CA TRP A 11 12.42 -21.57 -6.27
C TRP A 11 10.97 -21.63 -5.77
N LYS A 12 10.75 -22.28 -4.63
CA LYS A 12 9.42 -22.53 -4.08
C LYS A 12 8.87 -21.24 -3.48
N ASP A 13 9.73 -20.44 -2.86
CA ASP A 13 9.33 -19.16 -2.29
C ASP A 13 8.92 -18.16 -3.37
N SER A 14 9.66 -18.09 -4.49
CA SER A 14 9.32 -17.30 -5.67
C SER A 14 8.03 -17.77 -6.36
N LEU A 15 7.80 -19.09 -6.45
CA LEU A 15 6.55 -19.64 -7.00
C LEU A 15 5.33 -19.31 -6.13
N ILE A 16 5.43 -19.54 -4.81
CA ILE A 16 4.32 -19.34 -3.87
C ILE A 16 3.98 -17.85 -3.77
N SER A 17 4.99 -16.99 -3.63
CA SER A 17 4.79 -15.53 -3.63
C SER A 17 4.23 -15.01 -4.95
N GLY A 18 4.74 -15.49 -6.09
CA GLY A 18 4.23 -15.10 -7.41
C GLY A 18 2.76 -15.47 -7.62
N ILE A 19 2.34 -16.70 -7.29
CA ILE A 19 0.92 -17.11 -7.36
C ILE A 19 0.06 -16.25 -6.43
N PHE A 20 0.53 -16.00 -5.21
CA PHE A 20 -0.21 -15.21 -4.23
C PHE A 20 -0.42 -13.76 -4.71
N LEU A 21 0.63 -13.12 -5.25
CA LEU A 21 0.55 -11.77 -5.81
C LEU A 21 -0.39 -11.70 -7.01
N VAL A 22 -0.36 -12.69 -7.90
CA VAL A 22 -1.30 -12.74 -9.04
C VAL A 22 -2.74 -12.82 -8.55
N LEU A 23 -3.04 -13.71 -7.61
CA LEU A 23 -4.39 -13.84 -7.05
C LEU A 23 -4.82 -12.56 -6.34
N LEU A 24 -3.94 -11.98 -5.53
CA LEU A 24 -4.22 -10.76 -4.77
C LEU A 24 -4.46 -9.59 -5.73
N GLY A 25 -3.66 -9.44 -6.79
CA GLY A 25 -3.86 -8.44 -7.82
C GLY A 25 -5.22 -8.58 -8.55
N ILE A 26 -5.62 -9.81 -8.88
CA ILE A 26 -6.95 -10.07 -9.49
C ILE A 26 -8.07 -9.67 -8.54
N ILE A 27 -7.99 -10.08 -7.27
CA ILE A 27 -8.99 -9.77 -6.25
C ILE A 27 -9.14 -8.25 -6.11
N MET A 28 -8.03 -7.52 -6.02
CA MET A 28 -8.04 -6.04 -5.93
C MET A 28 -8.68 -5.37 -7.14
N MET A 29 -8.45 -5.89 -8.35
CA MET A 29 -9.04 -5.33 -9.57
C MET A 29 -10.55 -5.59 -9.69
N VAL A 30 -11.03 -6.70 -9.12
CA VAL A 30 -12.45 -7.08 -9.18
C VAL A 30 -13.27 -6.38 -8.09
N LEU A 31 -12.75 -6.35 -6.85
CA LEU A 31 -13.45 -5.79 -5.70
C LEU A 31 -13.21 -4.28 -5.52
N GLN A 32 -12.21 -3.69 -6.20
CA GLN A 32 -12.01 -2.24 -6.31
C GLN A 32 -12.06 -1.52 -4.95
N GLY A 33 -12.98 -0.55 -4.75
CA GLY A 33 -13.16 0.16 -3.49
C GLY A 33 -13.34 -0.78 -2.28
N GLU A 34 -14.12 -1.86 -2.40
CA GLU A 34 -14.30 -2.84 -1.32
C GLU A 34 -12.99 -3.53 -0.92
N SER A 35 -11.99 -3.56 -1.80
CA SER A 35 -10.68 -4.10 -1.47
C SER A 35 -9.93 -3.21 -0.48
N LEU A 36 -10.12 -1.90 -0.54
CA LEU A 36 -9.49 -0.96 0.37
C LEU A 36 -10.04 -1.15 1.78
N ASP A 37 -11.35 -1.35 1.90
CA ASP A 37 -12.07 -1.62 3.15
C ASP A 37 -11.53 -2.89 3.80
N ILE A 38 -11.43 -3.97 3.01
CA ILE A 38 -10.88 -5.24 3.47
C ILE A 38 -9.43 -5.06 3.95
N ILE A 39 -8.62 -4.29 3.24
CA ILE A 39 -7.22 -4.01 3.64
C ILE A 39 -7.17 -3.23 4.96
N LEU A 40 -8.03 -2.22 5.14
CA LEU A 40 -8.10 -1.43 6.37
C LEU A 40 -8.53 -2.30 7.56
N ILE A 41 -9.50 -3.19 7.37
CA ILE A 41 -9.93 -4.16 8.39
C ILE A 41 -8.78 -5.08 8.77
N ILE A 42 -8.08 -5.67 7.79
CA ILE A 42 -6.94 -6.56 8.05
C ILE A 42 -5.82 -5.80 8.78
N ALA A 43 -5.51 -4.57 8.35
CA ALA A 43 -4.53 -3.72 9.00
C ALA A 43 -4.93 -3.40 10.45
N GLY A 44 -6.21 -3.13 10.70
CA GLY A 44 -6.77 -2.94 12.03
C GLY A 44 -6.60 -4.16 12.92
N ILE A 45 -6.93 -5.37 12.43
CA ILE A 45 -6.76 -6.64 13.15
C ILE A 45 -5.27 -6.87 13.49
N LEU A 46 -4.37 -6.66 12.52
CA LEU A 46 -2.93 -6.79 12.76
C LEU A 46 -2.44 -5.79 13.82
N CYS A 47 -2.94 -4.56 13.79
CA CYS A 47 -2.65 -3.54 14.79
C CYS A 47 -3.15 -3.96 16.18
N LEU A 48 -4.34 -4.57 16.28
CA LEU A 48 -4.85 -5.14 17.53
C LEU A 48 -3.94 -6.25 18.06
N ILE A 49 -3.57 -7.20 17.21
CA ILE A 49 -2.68 -8.31 17.59
C ILE A 49 -1.35 -7.77 18.13
N MET A 50 -0.73 -6.82 17.41
CA MET A 50 0.50 -6.16 17.85
C MET A 50 0.30 -5.38 19.16
N GLY A 51 -0.83 -4.69 19.32
CA GLY A 51 -1.21 -4.00 20.56
C GLY A 51 -1.28 -4.95 21.76
N ILE A 52 -1.87 -6.13 21.58
CA ILE A 52 -1.93 -7.17 22.62
C ILE A 52 -0.53 -7.67 22.99
N PHE A 53 0.31 -7.98 21.99
CA PHE A 53 1.68 -8.45 22.25
C PHE A 53 2.54 -7.41 22.97
N THR A 54 2.44 -6.15 22.55
CA THR A 54 3.18 -5.03 23.16
C THR A 54 2.69 -4.74 24.58
N LEU A 55 1.38 -4.83 24.86
CA LEU A 55 0.84 -4.74 26.22
C LEU A 55 1.33 -5.89 27.10
N TYR A 56 1.29 -7.13 26.62
CA TYR A 56 1.77 -8.29 27.37
C TYR A 56 3.27 -8.18 27.70
N GLY A 57 4.08 -7.74 26.73
CA GLY A 57 5.50 -7.44 26.95
C GLY A 57 5.73 -6.29 27.93
N GLY A 58 4.95 -5.22 27.83
CA GLY A 58 5.01 -4.06 28.73
C GLY A 58 4.64 -4.40 30.18
N LEU A 59 3.63 -5.24 30.39
CA LEU A 59 3.23 -5.74 31.71
C LEU A 59 4.34 -6.58 32.35
N LYS A 60 5.03 -7.42 31.56
CA LYS A 60 6.14 -8.25 32.06
C LYS A 60 7.38 -7.41 32.40
N SER A 61 7.60 -6.31 31.68
CA SER A 61 8.79 -5.46 31.83
C SER A 61 8.58 -4.24 32.74
N LYS A 62 7.34 -3.95 33.15
CA LYS A 62 6.92 -2.73 33.90
C LYS A 62 7.34 -1.40 33.26
N PHE A 63 7.66 -1.41 31.97
CA PHE A 63 7.95 -0.19 31.23
C PHE A 63 6.64 0.52 30.89
N THR A 64 6.43 1.68 31.50
CA THR A 64 5.25 2.53 31.24
C THR A 64 5.12 2.95 29.77
N PRO A 65 6.19 3.24 28.99
CA PRO A 65 6.03 3.65 27.59
C PRO A 65 5.51 2.54 26.67
N THR A 66 5.90 1.29 26.90
CA THR A 66 5.45 0.15 26.08
C THR A 66 4.00 -0.23 26.36
N LEU A 67 3.55 -0.04 27.60
CA LEU A 67 2.14 -0.13 27.98
C LEU A 67 1.28 0.93 27.28
N VAL A 68 1.72 2.19 27.26
CA VAL A 68 1.01 3.29 26.58
C VAL A 68 0.96 3.04 25.07
N MET A 69 2.08 2.65 24.45
CA MET A 69 2.12 2.34 23.02
C MET A 69 1.18 1.19 22.64
N GLY A 70 1.15 0.12 23.45
CA GLY A 70 0.24 -1.00 23.21
C GLY A 70 -1.23 -0.60 23.36
N ALA A 71 -1.57 0.26 24.33
CA ALA A 71 -2.92 0.81 24.45
C ALA A 71 -3.30 1.69 23.25
N ILE A 72 -2.40 2.54 22.77
CA ILE A 72 -2.61 3.36 21.56
C ILE A 72 -2.84 2.48 20.33
N LEU A 73 -2.03 1.43 20.15
CA LEU A 73 -2.18 0.47 19.05
C LEU A 73 -3.53 -0.26 19.12
N LEU A 74 -4.01 -0.62 20.31
CA LEU A 74 -5.35 -1.19 20.45
C LEU A 74 -6.44 -0.21 20.03
N VAL A 75 -6.38 1.04 20.50
CA VAL A 75 -7.37 2.06 20.14
C VAL A 75 -7.33 2.34 18.64
N LEU A 76 -6.15 2.44 18.04
CA LEU A 76 -5.97 2.59 16.59
C LEU A 76 -6.53 1.39 15.83
N GLY A 77 -6.25 0.16 16.28
CA GLY A 77 -6.77 -1.05 15.65
C GLY A 77 -8.30 -1.12 15.66
N VAL A 78 -8.94 -0.73 16.77
CA VAL A 78 -10.41 -0.63 16.85
C VAL A 78 -10.93 0.48 15.93
N ALA A 79 -10.29 1.66 15.95
CA ALA A 79 -10.69 2.79 15.11
C ALA A 79 -10.60 2.44 13.62
N LEU A 80 -9.54 1.75 13.19
CA LEU A 80 -9.34 1.28 11.83
C LEU A 80 -10.45 0.32 11.35
N ILE A 81 -11.00 -0.50 12.25
CA ILE A 81 -12.05 -1.47 11.90
C ILE A 81 -13.44 -0.83 11.85
N ILE A 82 -13.72 0.14 12.73
CA ILE A 82 -15.05 0.76 12.83
C ILE A 82 -15.22 1.92 11.85
N LEU A 83 -14.15 2.69 11.60
CA LEU A 83 -14.20 3.92 10.81
C LEU A 83 -13.56 3.71 9.44
N THR A 84 -13.75 2.55 8.80
CA THR A 84 -13.12 2.23 7.51
C THR A 84 -13.54 3.25 6.46
N GLU A 85 -14.84 3.47 6.27
CA GLU A 85 -15.38 4.45 5.29
C GLU A 85 -14.75 5.85 5.44
N LEU A 86 -14.69 6.37 6.67
CA LEU A 86 -14.08 7.69 6.93
C LEU A 86 -12.58 7.71 6.62
N LEU A 87 -11.89 6.60 6.85
CA LEU A 87 -10.48 6.47 6.55
C LEU A 87 -10.23 6.34 5.05
N GLU A 88 -11.07 5.60 4.32
CA GLU A 88 -11.01 5.52 2.87
C GLU A 88 -11.11 6.91 2.26
N ASP A 89 -12.17 7.65 2.60
CA ASP A 89 -12.37 9.03 2.16
C ASP A 89 -11.17 9.92 2.49
N LEU A 90 -10.65 9.80 3.72
CA LEU A 90 -9.49 10.57 4.17
C LEU A 90 -8.23 10.21 3.39
N LEU A 91 -7.95 8.93 3.17
CA LEU A 91 -6.79 8.46 2.40
C LEU A 91 -6.87 8.96 0.96
N MET A 92 -8.05 8.85 0.33
CA MET A 92 -8.27 9.31 -1.03
C MET A 92 -8.16 10.83 -1.14
N ALA A 93 -8.65 11.57 -0.16
CA ALA A 93 -8.49 13.02 -0.10
C ALA A 93 -7.02 13.43 0.08
N ILE A 94 -6.26 12.73 0.93
CA ILE A 94 -4.82 12.97 1.10
C ILE A 94 -4.07 12.68 -0.20
N LEU A 95 -4.40 11.59 -0.89
CA LEU A 95 -3.80 11.23 -2.18
C LEU A 95 -4.10 12.30 -3.25
N ALA A 96 -5.35 12.77 -3.32
CA ALA A 96 -5.78 13.80 -4.25
C ALA A 96 -5.09 15.15 -3.98
N LEU A 97 -4.98 15.56 -2.71
CA LEU A 97 -4.18 16.73 -2.31
C LEU A 97 -2.70 16.54 -2.67
N GLY A 98 -2.14 15.35 -2.46
CA GLY A 98 -0.79 15.00 -2.85
C GLY A 98 -0.56 15.17 -4.35
N LEU A 99 -1.50 14.70 -5.19
CA LEU A 99 -1.47 14.89 -6.65
C LEU A 99 -1.46 16.37 -7.03
N ILE A 100 -2.26 17.21 -6.37
CA ILE A 100 -2.26 18.66 -6.60
C ILE A 100 -0.91 19.27 -6.25
N VAL A 101 -0.34 18.93 -5.08
CA VAL A 101 0.97 19.45 -4.64
C VAL A 101 2.07 19.01 -5.61
N VAL A 102 2.11 17.74 -5.99
CA VAL A 102 3.07 17.21 -6.98
C VAL A 102 2.86 17.88 -8.33
N GLY A 103 1.61 18.13 -8.73
CA GLY A 103 1.26 18.86 -9.94
C GLY A 103 1.78 20.30 -9.97
N ILE A 104 1.69 21.01 -8.85
CA ILE A 104 2.24 22.36 -8.69
C ILE A 104 3.77 22.33 -8.75
N VAL A 105 4.40 21.41 -8.01
CA VAL A 105 5.87 21.24 -8.01
C VAL A 105 6.40 20.91 -9.41
N THR A 106 5.72 20.03 -10.15
CA THR A 106 6.07 19.68 -11.53
C THR A 106 5.87 20.84 -12.49
N LEU A 107 4.79 21.62 -12.35
CA LEU A 107 4.50 22.78 -13.19
C LEU A 107 5.58 23.87 -13.05
N PHE A 108 5.99 24.18 -11.82
CA PHE A 108 7.02 25.19 -11.57
C PHE A 108 8.45 24.65 -11.68
N GLY A 109 8.63 23.34 -11.90
CA GLY A 109 9.95 22.70 -11.90
C GLY A 109 10.67 22.81 -10.55
N LEU A 110 9.93 23.05 -9.46
CA LEU A 110 10.44 23.27 -8.10
C LEU A 110 10.69 21.92 -7.44
N GLY A 111 11.71 21.18 -7.86
CA GLY A 111 12.09 19.97 -7.15
C GLY A 111 12.91 19.00 -7.98
N GLY A 112 14.19 18.85 -7.64
CA GLY A 112 15.09 17.84 -8.20
C GLY A 112 14.76 16.39 -7.78
N GLY A 113 13.52 16.07 -7.43
CA GLY A 113 13.14 14.72 -6.98
C GLY A 113 11.64 14.45 -7.07
N PHE A 114 10.81 15.48 -6.90
CA PHE A 114 9.36 15.39 -6.99
C PHE A 114 8.79 15.78 -8.37
N ALA A 115 9.64 16.29 -9.27
CA ALA A 115 9.23 16.56 -10.64
C ALA A 115 9.18 15.26 -11.46
N VAL A 116 7.97 14.78 -11.76
CA VAL A 116 7.68 13.58 -12.57
C VAL A 116 8.29 13.66 -13.98
N ALA A 117 8.30 14.85 -14.58
CA ALA A 117 8.91 15.08 -15.89
C ALA A 117 10.19 15.90 -15.76
N ARG A 118 11.33 15.25 -15.96
CA ARG A 118 12.67 15.86 -16.07
C ARG A 118 13.13 15.80 -17.51
N GLY A 119 12.87 16.86 -18.26
CA GLY A 119 13.32 16.97 -19.65
C GLY A 119 12.87 18.27 -20.27
N SER A 120 11.77 18.25 -21.02
CA SER A 120 11.20 19.43 -21.65
C SER A 120 10.31 20.21 -20.69
N LYS A 121 10.55 21.53 -20.56
CA LYS A 121 9.66 22.45 -19.80
C LYS A 121 8.20 22.31 -20.21
N VAL A 122 7.94 22.05 -21.49
CA VAL A 122 6.58 21.88 -22.01
C VAL A 122 5.94 20.60 -21.44
N VAL A 123 6.70 19.52 -21.35
CA VAL A 123 6.21 18.25 -20.78
C VAL A 123 5.96 18.40 -19.29
N SER A 124 6.84 19.09 -18.55
CA SER A 124 6.64 19.34 -17.11
C SER A 124 5.41 20.20 -16.83
N VAL A 125 5.14 21.22 -17.65
CA VAL A 125 3.94 22.06 -17.54
C VAL A 125 2.68 21.25 -17.85
N VAL A 126 2.67 20.48 -18.95
CA VAL A 126 1.49 19.67 -19.33
C VAL A 126 1.20 18.61 -18.27
N VAL A 127 2.21 17.87 -17.82
CA VAL A 127 2.06 16.85 -16.77
C VAL A 127 1.59 17.49 -15.45
N GLY A 128 2.17 18.63 -15.06
CA GLY A 128 1.77 19.31 -13.83
C GLY A 128 0.32 19.79 -13.85
N VAL A 129 -0.13 20.37 -14.97
CA VAL A 129 -1.54 20.78 -15.15
C VAL A 129 -2.48 19.58 -15.11
N LEU A 130 -2.12 18.48 -15.80
CA LEU A 130 -2.92 17.25 -15.76
C LEU A 130 -3.04 16.69 -14.35
N MET A 131 -1.94 16.66 -13.58
CA MET A 131 -1.95 16.18 -12.20
C MET A 131 -2.84 17.04 -11.29
N ILE A 132 -2.85 18.35 -11.47
CA ILE A 132 -3.75 19.26 -10.73
C ILE A 132 -5.21 18.99 -11.10
N ILE A 133 -5.53 18.86 -12.40
CA ILE A 133 -6.91 18.59 -12.86
C ILE A 133 -7.40 17.25 -12.32
N VAL A 134 -6.57 16.21 -12.41
CA VAL A 134 -6.88 14.88 -11.89
C VAL A 134 -7.06 14.93 -10.37
N GLY A 135 -6.20 15.64 -9.64
CA GLY A 135 -6.33 15.79 -8.19
C GLY A 135 -7.61 16.55 -7.77
N ILE A 136 -8.01 17.60 -8.49
CA ILE A 136 -9.27 18.30 -8.24
C ILE A 136 -10.46 17.38 -8.53
N TYR A 137 -10.45 16.67 -9.65
CA TYR A 137 -11.51 15.71 -9.99
C TYR A 137 -11.62 14.60 -8.92
N ALA A 138 -10.48 14.11 -8.42
CA ALA A 138 -10.43 13.11 -7.38
C ALA A 138 -11.06 13.59 -6.05
N LEU A 139 -10.86 14.86 -5.67
CA LEU A 139 -11.50 15.43 -4.49
C LEU A 139 -13.02 15.54 -4.60
N LEU A 140 -13.55 15.67 -5.83
CA LEU A 140 -14.98 15.77 -6.06
C LEU A 140 -15.67 14.41 -6.13
N ASN A 141 -14.91 13.32 -6.29
CA ASN A 141 -15.43 11.97 -6.42
C ASN A 141 -14.50 10.96 -5.75
N LEU A 142 -14.56 10.88 -4.42
CA LEU A 142 -13.65 10.05 -3.62
C LEU A 142 -13.87 8.56 -3.86
N ASP A 143 -15.12 8.08 -3.87
CA ASP A 143 -15.49 6.69 -4.15
C ASP A 143 -14.93 6.21 -5.50
N GLY A 144 -15.23 6.95 -6.58
CA GLY A 144 -14.72 6.61 -7.91
C GLY A 144 -13.20 6.72 -8.01
N THR A 145 -12.56 7.55 -7.17
CA THR A 145 -11.09 7.59 -7.10
C THR A 145 -10.56 6.34 -6.42
N ALA A 146 -11.20 5.84 -5.35
CA ALA A 146 -10.82 4.62 -4.66
C ALA A 146 -10.83 3.44 -5.63
N ASP A 147 -11.90 3.32 -6.43
CA ASP A 147 -12.02 2.27 -7.44
C ASP A 147 -10.87 2.29 -8.45
N VAL A 148 -10.59 3.47 -9.02
CA VAL A 148 -9.52 3.64 -10.02
C VAL A 148 -8.15 3.36 -9.41
N VAL A 149 -7.88 3.86 -8.20
CA VAL A 149 -6.59 3.65 -7.52
C VAL A 149 -6.39 2.18 -7.20
N MET A 150 -7.41 1.50 -6.68
CA MET A 150 -7.35 0.08 -6.36
C MET A 150 -7.21 -0.79 -7.60
N LEU A 151 -7.85 -0.41 -8.71
CA LEU A 151 -7.63 -1.05 -10.01
C LEU A 151 -6.18 -0.90 -10.48
N VAL A 152 -5.61 0.30 -10.40
CA VAL A 152 -4.21 0.56 -10.82
C VAL A 152 -3.23 -0.20 -9.93
N ILE A 153 -3.40 -0.15 -8.61
CA ILE A 153 -2.55 -0.88 -7.66
C ILE A 153 -2.69 -2.38 -7.90
N GLY A 154 -3.91 -2.90 -8.06
CA GLY A 154 -4.17 -4.30 -8.37
C GLY A 154 -3.49 -4.76 -9.66
N ALA A 155 -3.51 -3.93 -10.71
CA ALA A 155 -2.81 -4.20 -11.96
C ALA A 155 -1.28 -4.25 -11.78
N ILE A 156 -0.71 -3.32 -11.00
CA ILE A 156 0.73 -3.33 -10.69
C ILE A 156 1.10 -4.59 -9.92
N VAL A 157 0.33 -4.95 -8.88
CA VAL A 157 0.54 -6.16 -8.07
C VAL A 157 0.44 -7.42 -8.93
N PHE A 158 -0.54 -7.47 -9.83
CA PHE A 158 -0.69 -8.57 -10.79
C PHE A 158 0.54 -8.70 -11.71
N ILE A 159 1.01 -7.59 -12.28
CA ILE A 159 2.22 -7.59 -13.12
C ILE A 159 3.45 -8.02 -12.31
N SER A 160 3.62 -7.54 -11.07
CA SER A 160 4.69 -7.98 -10.18
C SER A 160 4.63 -9.48 -9.90
N GLY A 161 3.43 -10.03 -9.68
CA GLY A 161 3.23 -11.47 -9.54
C GLY A 161 3.65 -12.27 -10.77
N LEU A 162 3.31 -11.78 -11.97
CA LEU A 162 3.75 -12.39 -13.23
C LEU A 162 5.27 -12.33 -13.41
N LEU A 163 5.90 -11.20 -13.07
CA LEU A 163 7.36 -11.05 -13.11
C LEU A 163 8.04 -12.04 -12.16
N GLN A 164 7.50 -12.23 -10.96
CA GLN A 164 8.04 -13.18 -9.99
C GLN A 164 7.86 -14.64 -10.44
N LEU A 165 6.76 -14.97 -11.11
CA LEU A 165 6.58 -16.26 -11.78
C LEU A 165 7.56 -16.47 -12.94
N PHE A 166 7.90 -15.40 -13.67
CA PHE A 166 8.89 -15.46 -14.72
C PHE A 166 10.30 -15.66 -14.16
N GLU A 167 10.64 -14.99 -13.05
CA GLU A 167 11.87 -15.23 -12.30
C GLU A 167 11.96 -16.70 -11.86
N PHE A 168 10.90 -17.28 -11.30
CA PHE A 168 10.85 -18.71 -10.99
C PHE A 168 11.20 -19.58 -12.21
N TYR A 169 10.62 -19.29 -13.39
CA TYR A 169 10.86 -20.07 -14.60
C TYR A 169 12.32 -19.93 -15.08
N GLN A 170 12.84 -18.71 -15.08
CA GLN A 170 14.23 -18.42 -15.47
C GLN A 170 15.21 -19.11 -14.55
N LEU A 171 14.99 -18.94 -13.26
CA LEU A 171 15.71 -19.62 -12.25
C LEU A 171 15.62 -21.15 -12.66
N LYS A 172 14.44 -21.76 -12.92
CA LYS A 172 14.28 -23.25 -12.84
C LYS A 172 15.07 -23.93 -13.96
N LYS A 173 15.34 -23.16 -15.01
CA LYS A 173 16.15 -23.52 -16.15
C LYS A 173 17.67 -23.53 -15.87
N VAL A 174 18.12 -22.87 -14.82
CA VAL A 174 19.53 -22.68 -14.42
C VAL A 174 19.94 -23.66 -13.28
N SER A 175 18.98 -24.25 -12.56
CA SER A 175 19.22 -25.29 -11.53
C SER A 175 19.01 -26.70 -12.05
#